data_AF-A0A9P4TN55-F1
#
_entry.id   AF-A0A9P4TN55-F1
#
_cell.length_a   1.000
_cell.length_b   1.000
_cell.length_c   1.000
_cell.angle_alpha   90.00
_cell.angle_beta   90.00
_cell.angle_gamma   90.00
#
_symmetry.space_group_name_H-M   'P 1'
#
loop_
_entity.id
_entity.type
_entity.pdbx_description
1 polymer ?
#
loop_
_entity_poly.entity_id
_entity_poly.type
_entity_poly.pdbx_seq_one_letter_code
_entity_poly.pdbx_strand_id
1 'polypeptide(L)'
;MDLLLSGPDHRAPPEEYIDFSKQHQVIYQPTGLICPAESADDNIEEVPRDLDNLPRSWTIRQSSPASSDSSVESPNLQIPMEIQDGLYSPETLSRRFHQDTCGILSVKDGPTENPWRTLVWPLARNCPALYHAIASLTSFHQSSQFPPMRIQGIDHMHTALRALAVGLQNMQFDAAISTTLVLAFAESWDIHISTGINHIKGAKVLINQALVQHRQAPRQGKEWIRLKFLCNTWIYMDVLARLTSADDDESNDVDVIYDSIYSAGERQVSLDPLMGCAHSLFPVIGRVANLVRKLRKANQDCPDLVTQALNLKHQLEEWTPPSHIESPEDQSTSPRDSIKTATAYQYATLLYLHQAFPNIPSMPALVLAKRVLCELAAVEPSSRTSIVHIYPLMAAGCEMTSPEDRAWVVKRWGLLSSRMKLGIIDKSLTVTKEVWDRRDAYSKISEITRTSELFHIDSRKRSLDTYLEHEDDDACWLGPPPKRGATHLQVQRQNPISHLFEQERRRHGVMANDAFELLSPEFTVTGRLHWLGVMRDWKWEGQ
;
A
#
# COMPACT_ATOMS: atom_id res chain seq x y z
N MET A 1 -50.93 18.17 -12.81
CA MET A 1 -50.25 17.12 -12.04
C MET A 1 -49.59 16.22 -13.06
N ASP A 2 -48.31 16.45 -13.35
CA ASP A 2 -47.44 15.46 -13.98
C ASP A 2 -46.00 15.79 -13.60
N LEU A 3 -45.40 14.88 -12.82
CA LEU A 3 -44.07 14.93 -12.26
C LEU A 3 -43.19 13.96 -13.07
N LEU A 4 -42.35 14.51 -13.94
CA LEU A 4 -41.19 13.82 -14.49
C LEU A 4 -40.00 14.79 -14.45
N LEU A 5 -39.33 14.86 -13.31
CA LEU A 5 -38.01 15.47 -13.20
C LEU A 5 -36.97 14.37 -13.46
N SER A 6 -36.21 14.53 -14.53
CA SER A 6 -35.03 13.73 -14.85
C SER A 6 -33.98 13.91 -13.76
N GLY A 7 -33.49 12.80 -13.18
CA GLY A 7 -32.37 12.82 -12.23
C GLY A 7 -31.07 13.27 -12.91
N PRO A 8 -30.10 13.82 -12.14
CA PRO A 8 -28.81 14.24 -12.69
C PRO A 8 -28.01 13.03 -13.19
N ASP A 9 -27.52 13.13 -14.43
CA ASP A 9 -26.69 12.13 -15.08
C ASP A 9 -25.29 12.07 -14.42
N HIS A 10 -25.03 11.01 -13.65
CA HIS A 10 -23.75 10.78 -12.97
C HIS A 10 -22.55 10.51 -13.92
N ARG A 11 -22.75 10.58 -15.25
CA ARG A 11 -21.67 10.51 -16.25
C ARG A 11 -21.32 11.86 -16.88
N ALA A 12 -22.05 12.92 -16.57
CA ALA A 12 -21.74 14.25 -17.06
C ALA A 12 -20.46 14.78 -16.37
N PRO A 13 -19.47 15.28 -17.12
CA PRO A 13 -18.32 15.93 -16.51
C PRO A 13 -18.76 17.20 -15.75
N PRO A 14 -18.10 17.55 -14.64
CA PRO A 14 -18.48 18.69 -13.81
C PRO A 14 -18.48 20.00 -14.60
N GLU A 15 -19.30 20.97 -14.21
CA GLU A 15 -19.42 22.27 -14.93
C GLU A 15 -18.07 22.97 -15.12
N GLU A 16 -17.14 22.78 -14.18
CA GLU A 16 -15.77 23.27 -14.21
C GLU A 16 -14.92 22.69 -15.36
N TYR A 17 -15.24 21.46 -15.82
CA TYR A 17 -14.65 20.83 -17.01
C TYR A 17 -15.25 21.41 -18.30
N ILE A 18 -16.55 21.71 -18.30
CA ILE A 18 -17.23 22.33 -19.46
C ILE A 18 -16.70 23.75 -19.67
N ASP A 19 -16.52 24.51 -18.60
CA ASP A 19 -15.94 25.87 -18.65
C ASP A 19 -14.47 25.85 -19.09
N PHE A 20 -13.70 24.86 -18.65
CA PHE A 20 -12.33 24.65 -19.11
C PHE A 20 -12.27 24.37 -20.63
N SER A 21 -13.14 23.46 -21.12
CA SER A 21 -13.20 23.10 -22.54
C SER A 21 -13.60 24.29 -23.43
N LYS A 22 -14.51 25.16 -22.96
CA LYS A 22 -14.97 26.33 -23.72
C LYS A 22 -13.91 27.42 -23.85
N GLN A 23 -13.03 27.58 -22.86
CA GLN A 23 -11.99 28.62 -22.88
C GLN A 23 -10.77 28.28 -23.75
N HIS A 24 -10.49 27.00 -23.99
CA HIS A 24 -9.21 26.56 -24.58
C HIS A 24 -9.31 26.00 -26.00
N GLN A 25 -10.53 25.87 -26.56
CA GLN A 25 -10.73 25.42 -27.95
C GLN A 25 -10.18 26.39 -29.02
N VAL A 26 -9.89 27.65 -28.64
CA VAL A 26 -9.45 28.71 -29.57
C VAL A 26 -7.93 28.87 -29.60
N ILE A 27 -7.19 28.33 -28.63
CA ILE A 27 -5.74 28.61 -28.47
C ILE A 27 -4.86 27.73 -29.38
N TYR A 28 -5.42 26.68 -29.98
CA TYR A 28 -4.67 25.75 -30.83
C TYR A 28 -5.32 25.59 -32.20
N GLN A 29 -5.20 26.64 -33.03
CA GLN A 29 -5.18 26.46 -34.48
C GLN A 29 -3.72 26.40 -34.95
N PRO A 30 -3.31 25.40 -35.74
CA PRO A 30 -1.96 25.31 -36.27
C PRO A 30 -1.66 26.54 -37.15
N THR A 31 -0.73 27.38 -36.74
CA THR A 31 -0.19 28.46 -37.59
C THR A 31 0.83 27.82 -38.53
N GLY A 32 0.40 27.48 -39.74
CA GLY A 32 1.18 26.75 -40.75
C GLY A 32 2.34 27.52 -41.36
N LEU A 33 3.38 27.83 -40.58
CA LEU A 33 4.64 28.39 -41.08
C LEU A 33 5.83 27.56 -40.58
N ILE A 34 6.28 26.63 -41.42
CA ILE A 34 7.57 25.97 -41.32
C ILE A 34 8.56 26.76 -42.19
N CYS A 35 9.66 27.23 -41.63
CA CYS A 35 10.83 27.68 -42.40
C CYS A 35 11.94 26.62 -42.35
N PRO A 36 12.65 26.33 -43.46
CA PRO A 36 13.72 25.33 -43.49
C PRO A 36 15.06 25.88 -42.97
N ALA A 37 15.90 24.96 -42.48
CA ALA A 37 17.22 25.19 -41.94
C ALA A 37 18.33 25.16 -43.00
N GLU A 38 19.29 26.09 -42.90
CA GLU A 38 20.68 26.05 -43.39
C GLU A 38 21.47 27.08 -42.55
N SER A 39 22.76 27.01 -42.25
CA SER A 39 23.82 25.99 -42.19
C SER A 39 25.04 26.65 -41.49
N ALA A 40 25.97 25.82 -40.97
CA ALA A 40 27.37 26.13 -40.63
C ALA A 40 27.69 26.98 -39.37
N ASP A 41 28.26 26.36 -38.32
CA ASP A 41 29.71 26.09 -38.15
C ASP A 41 30.13 26.05 -36.66
N ASP A 42 31.12 25.21 -36.40
CA ASP A 42 31.53 24.56 -35.16
C ASP A 42 32.08 25.48 -34.05
N ASN A 43 31.88 25.05 -32.79
CA ASN A 43 32.91 24.89 -31.74
C ASN A 43 32.26 24.66 -30.37
N ILE A 44 32.03 23.40 -29.98
CA ILE A 44 31.92 23.02 -28.57
C ILE A 44 32.68 21.71 -28.36
N GLU A 45 33.63 21.77 -27.43
CA GLU A 45 34.60 20.74 -27.07
C GLU A 45 33.97 19.42 -26.59
N GLU A 46 34.67 18.36 -26.96
CA GLU A 46 34.39 16.94 -26.79
C GLU A 46 34.63 16.49 -25.33
N VAL A 47 33.70 15.70 -24.77
CA VAL A 47 33.93 14.94 -23.51
C VAL A 47 33.84 13.45 -23.83
N PRO A 48 34.79 12.60 -23.37
CA PRO A 48 34.99 11.26 -23.92
C PRO A 48 33.88 10.27 -23.55
N ARG A 49 33.39 9.53 -24.55
CA ARG A 49 32.57 8.32 -24.37
C ARG A 49 33.48 7.11 -24.38
N ASP A 50 33.68 6.48 -23.24
CA ASP A 50 34.22 5.12 -23.16
C ASP A 50 33.05 4.16 -22.92
N LEU A 51 32.66 3.45 -23.98
CA LEU A 51 31.59 2.44 -23.96
C LEU A 51 32.06 1.20 -24.70
N ASP A 52 32.98 0.45 -24.10
CA ASP A 52 33.33 -0.90 -24.55
C ASP A 52 33.12 -1.89 -23.40
N ASN A 53 31.98 -2.60 -23.45
CA ASN A 53 31.84 -4.05 -23.24
C ASN A 53 30.41 -4.45 -22.87
N LEU A 54 29.56 -4.67 -23.88
CA LEU A 54 28.42 -5.58 -23.76
C LEU A 54 28.31 -6.44 -25.04
N PRO A 55 28.32 -7.78 -24.95
CA PRO A 55 28.15 -8.64 -26.10
C PRO A 55 26.69 -8.62 -26.58
N ARG A 56 26.49 -8.22 -27.83
CA ARG A 56 25.29 -8.49 -28.63
C ARG A 56 25.25 -9.97 -29.01
N SER A 57 24.11 -10.64 -28.83
CA SER A 57 23.62 -11.62 -29.81
C SER A 57 22.18 -12.06 -29.52
N TRP A 58 21.19 -11.51 -30.23
CA TRP A 58 20.00 -12.25 -30.65
C TRP A 58 19.64 -11.80 -32.06
N THR A 59 20.18 -12.52 -33.04
CA THR A 59 19.91 -12.35 -34.48
C THR A 59 18.72 -13.25 -34.85
N ILE A 60 17.60 -12.66 -35.28
CA ILE A 60 16.49 -13.42 -35.85
C ILE A 60 16.83 -13.74 -37.30
N ARG A 61 16.97 -15.05 -37.59
CA ARG A 61 17.28 -15.58 -38.91
C ARG A 61 16.00 -15.68 -39.74
N GLN A 62 15.97 -15.00 -40.89
CA GLN A 62 14.94 -15.16 -41.91
C GLN A 62 15.11 -16.51 -42.62
N SER A 63 14.00 -17.15 -42.98
CA SER A 63 13.96 -18.23 -43.96
C SER A 63 12.60 -18.22 -44.67
N SER A 64 12.64 -18.26 -46.00
CA SER A 64 11.56 -18.56 -46.95
C SER A 64 12.24 -19.20 -48.17
N PRO A 65 11.61 -20.11 -48.97
CA PRO A 65 10.29 -19.85 -49.57
C PRO A 65 9.32 -21.05 -49.79
N ALA A 66 8.08 -20.65 -50.09
CA ALA A 66 7.05 -21.24 -50.97
C ALA A 66 6.33 -22.57 -50.64
N SER A 67 5.01 -22.46 -50.41
CA SER A 67 3.97 -23.12 -51.23
C SER A 67 2.57 -22.58 -50.88
N SER A 68 1.76 -22.37 -51.92
CA SER A 68 0.42 -21.76 -51.96
C SER A 68 -0.67 -22.53 -51.20
N ASP A 69 -1.61 -21.84 -50.54
CA ASP A 69 -3.05 -21.87 -50.88
C ASP A 69 -3.94 -20.96 -50.01
N SER A 70 -4.89 -20.30 -50.70
CA SER A 70 -6.19 -19.73 -50.28
C SER A 70 -6.37 -18.97 -48.94
N SER A 71 -6.39 -17.64 -49.08
CA SER A 71 -7.35 -16.65 -48.53
C SER A 71 -8.34 -17.03 -47.42
N VAL A 72 -8.15 -16.43 -46.22
CA VAL A 72 -9.20 -15.70 -45.49
C VAL A 72 -8.52 -14.50 -44.80
N GLU A 73 -8.58 -13.32 -45.40
CA GLU A 73 -8.12 -12.07 -44.78
C GLU A 73 -9.06 -11.68 -43.64
N SER A 74 -8.58 -11.78 -42.40
CA SER A 74 -9.11 -10.99 -41.29
C SER A 74 -8.40 -9.63 -41.33
N PRO A 75 -9.10 -8.50 -41.37
CA PRO A 75 -8.43 -7.21 -41.44
C PRO A 75 -7.69 -6.96 -40.12
N ASN A 76 -6.36 -6.87 -40.19
CA ASN A 76 -5.55 -6.26 -39.16
C ASN A 76 -6.01 -4.80 -39.02
N LEU A 77 -6.81 -4.52 -37.98
CA LEU A 77 -7.12 -3.17 -37.53
C LEU A 77 -5.82 -2.56 -36.96
N GLN A 78 -4.94 -2.08 -37.84
CA GLN A 78 -3.95 -1.08 -37.46
C GLN A 78 -4.71 0.19 -37.14
N ILE A 79 -4.78 0.54 -35.86
CA ILE A 79 -5.38 1.78 -35.38
C ILE A 79 -4.60 2.95 -36.03
N PRO A 80 -5.26 3.83 -36.81
CA PRO A 80 -4.60 4.96 -37.45
C PRO A 80 -3.85 5.86 -36.46
N MET A 81 -2.73 6.43 -36.90
CA MET A 81 -1.85 7.30 -36.09
C MET A 81 -2.57 8.54 -35.51
N GLU A 82 -3.58 9.08 -36.21
CA GLU A 82 -4.46 10.16 -35.69
C GLU A 82 -5.28 9.74 -34.46
N ILE A 83 -5.62 8.46 -34.31
CA ILE A 83 -6.33 7.95 -33.12
C ILE A 83 -5.35 7.84 -31.94
N GLN A 84 -4.05 7.62 -32.19
CA GLN A 84 -3.04 7.58 -31.14
C GLN A 84 -2.80 8.95 -30.51
N ASP A 85 -2.80 10.04 -31.30
CA ASP A 85 -2.64 11.40 -30.77
C ASP A 85 -3.79 11.81 -29.82
N GLY A 86 -5.02 11.37 -30.12
CA GLY A 86 -6.18 11.60 -29.24
C GLY A 86 -6.13 10.83 -27.91
N LEU A 87 -5.39 9.72 -27.85
CA LEU A 87 -5.28 8.89 -26.64
C LEU A 87 -4.36 9.49 -25.58
N TYR A 88 -3.37 10.29 -26.01
CA TYR A 88 -2.39 10.95 -25.14
C TYR A 88 -2.66 12.45 -24.97
N SER A 89 -3.77 12.95 -25.53
CA SER A 89 -4.12 14.37 -25.45
C SER A 89 -4.29 14.83 -23.99
N PRO A 90 -3.96 16.10 -23.67
CA PRO A 90 -4.18 16.69 -22.35
C PRO A 90 -5.61 16.50 -21.82
N GLU A 91 -6.61 16.57 -22.70
CA GLU A 91 -8.03 16.39 -22.38
C GLU A 91 -8.31 14.94 -21.99
N THR A 92 -7.75 13.98 -22.72
CA THR A 92 -7.90 12.55 -22.39
C THR A 92 -7.22 12.22 -21.06
N LEU A 93 -6.01 12.75 -20.81
CA LEU A 93 -5.31 12.57 -19.53
C LEU A 93 -6.09 13.19 -18.36
N SER A 94 -6.59 14.41 -18.53
CA SER A 94 -7.46 15.08 -17.54
C SER A 94 -8.69 14.25 -17.22
N ARG A 95 -9.39 13.74 -18.23
CA ARG A 95 -10.55 12.87 -18.06
C ARG A 95 -10.19 11.59 -17.28
N ARG A 96 -9.11 10.90 -17.65
CA ARG A 96 -8.64 9.68 -16.95
C ARG A 96 -8.23 9.97 -15.50
N PHE A 97 -7.63 11.12 -15.25
CA PHE A 97 -7.32 11.54 -13.89
C PHE A 97 -8.60 11.64 -13.06
N HIS A 98 -9.59 12.40 -13.53
CA HIS A 98 -10.84 12.63 -12.79
C HIS A 98 -11.68 11.38 -12.59
N GLN A 99 -11.77 10.51 -13.61
CA GLN A 99 -12.64 9.34 -13.62
C GLN A 99 -12.02 8.11 -12.95
N ASP A 100 -10.73 7.85 -13.21
CA ASP A 100 -10.11 6.59 -12.81
C ASP A 100 -9.13 6.77 -11.64
N THR A 101 -8.32 7.83 -11.67
CA THR A 101 -7.12 7.94 -10.81
C THR A 101 -7.37 8.69 -9.51
N CYS A 102 -8.10 9.80 -9.58
CA CYS A 102 -8.33 10.69 -8.44
C CYS A 102 -9.07 9.97 -7.30
N GLY A 103 -10.00 9.07 -7.64
CA GLY A 103 -10.80 8.33 -6.67
C GLY A 103 -10.05 7.24 -5.89
N ILE A 104 -8.84 6.85 -6.29
CA ILE A 104 -7.99 5.92 -5.54
C ILE A 104 -6.93 6.63 -4.70
N LEU A 105 -6.92 7.97 -4.71
CA LEU A 105 -6.05 8.81 -3.87
C LEU A 105 -6.75 9.33 -2.60
N SER A 106 -8.04 9.02 -2.43
CA SER A 106 -8.85 9.52 -1.31
C SER A 106 -9.92 8.52 -0.89
N VAL A 107 -10.10 8.33 0.42
CA VAL A 107 -11.19 7.55 1.01
C VAL A 107 -12.52 8.29 0.95
N LYS A 108 -12.54 9.55 0.51
CA LYS A 108 -13.74 10.34 0.19
C LYS A 108 -13.65 10.87 -1.24
N ASP A 109 -14.53 10.40 -2.12
CA ASP A 109 -14.50 10.76 -3.54
C ASP A 109 -15.78 11.48 -4.00
N GLY A 110 -16.50 12.12 -3.07
CA GLY A 110 -17.59 13.01 -3.40
C GLY A 110 -17.14 14.12 -4.35
N PRO A 111 -18.01 14.62 -5.24
CA PRO A 111 -17.72 15.74 -6.14
C PRO A 111 -17.01 16.91 -5.46
N THR A 112 -17.39 17.23 -4.23
CA THR A 112 -16.81 18.35 -3.45
C THR A 112 -15.81 17.92 -2.39
N GLU A 113 -15.69 16.62 -2.11
CA GLU A 113 -14.93 16.10 -0.97
C GLU A 113 -13.48 15.74 -1.30
N ASN A 114 -13.18 15.33 -2.54
CA ASN A 114 -11.85 14.85 -2.90
C ASN A 114 -10.87 16.04 -3.09
N PRO A 115 -9.89 16.24 -2.19
CA PRO A 115 -8.99 17.39 -2.26
C PRO A 115 -8.02 17.34 -3.43
N TRP A 116 -7.75 16.16 -4.00
CA TRP A 116 -6.97 16.05 -5.23
C TRP A 116 -7.70 16.71 -6.40
N ARG A 117 -9.03 16.61 -6.40
CA ARG A 117 -9.91 17.26 -7.38
C ARG A 117 -10.14 18.74 -7.08
N THR A 118 -10.45 19.08 -5.84
CA THR A 118 -10.94 20.42 -5.49
C THR A 118 -9.84 21.40 -5.04
N LEU A 119 -8.70 20.90 -4.56
CA LEU A 119 -7.61 21.73 -4.02
C LEU A 119 -6.31 21.64 -4.82
N VAL A 120 -5.96 20.46 -5.34
CA VAL A 120 -4.69 20.22 -6.05
C VAL A 120 -4.82 20.42 -7.56
N TRP A 121 -5.79 19.77 -8.20
CA TRP A 121 -5.99 19.90 -9.66
C TRP A 121 -6.08 21.35 -10.16
N PRO A 122 -6.76 22.30 -9.47
CA PRO A 122 -6.79 23.69 -9.91
C PRO A 122 -5.41 24.37 -9.98
N LEU A 123 -4.45 23.94 -9.16
CA LEU A 123 -3.09 24.46 -9.18
C LEU A 123 -2.34 24.05 -10.45
N ALA A 124 -2.67 22.89 -11.04
CA ALA A 124 -2.00 22.37 -12.23
C ALA A 124 -2.17 23.29 -13.46
N ARG A 125 -3.23 24.10 -13.49
CA ARG A 125 -3.48 25.07 -14.58
C ARG A 125 -2.34 26.07 -14.76
N ASN A 126 -1.75 26.52 -13.65
CA ASN A 126 -0.69 27.54 -13.65
C ASN A 126 0.68 26.96 -13.30
N CYS A 127 0.78 25.64 -13.22
CA CYS A 127 1.94 24.95 -12.71
C CYS A 127 2.30 23.75 -13.60
N PRO A 128 3.19 23.94 -14.60
CA PRO A 128 3.59 22.87 -15.50
C PRO A 128 4.17 21.65 -14.77
N ALA A 129 4.99 21.87 -13.73
CA ALA A 129 5.57 20.78 -12.95
C ALA A 129 4.49 19.89 -12.32
N LEU A 130 3.47 20.51 -11.70
CA LEU A 130 2.35 19.78 -11.11
C LEU A 130 1.49 19.07 -12.17
N TYR A 131 1.21 19.74 -13.29
CA TYR A 131 0.48 19.13 -14.40
C TYR A 131 1.17 17.87 -14.90
N HIS A 132 2.47 17.95 -15.19
CA HIS A 132 3.24 16.81 -15.66
C HIS A 132 3.36 15.72 -14.57
N ALA A 133 3.43 16.06 -13.28
CA ALA A 133 3.40 15.07 -12.22
C ALA A 133 2.06 14.30 -12.18
N ILE A 134 0.92 15.00 -12.30
CA ILE A 134 -0.41 14.37 -12.32
C ILE A 134 -0.60 13.52 -13.58
N ALA A 135 -0.12 14.00 -14.72
CA ALA A 135 -0.12 13.24 -15.97
C ALA A 135 0.71 11.96 -15.83
N SER A 136 1.90 12.04 -15.24
CA SER A 136 2.75 10.88 -14.95
C SER A 136 2.03 9.84 -14.07
N LEU A 137 1.47 10.29 -12.93
CA LEU A 137 0.70 9.44 -12.02
C LEU A 137 -0.46 8.73 -12.74
N THR A 138 -1.20 9.48 -13.55
CA THR A 138 -2.36 8.97 -14.31
C THR A 138 -1.90 7.94 -15.35
N SER A 139 -0.83 8.23 -16.08
CA SER A 139 -0.25 7.33 -17.08
C SER A 139 0.26 6.03 -16.44
N PHE A 140 0.93 6.08 -15.28
CA PHE A 140 1.34 4.86 -14.58
C PHE A 140 0.16 4.04 -14.09
N HIS A 141 -0.86 4.67 -13.51
CA HIS A 141 -2.08 3.96 -13.10
C HIS A 141 -2.76 3.23 -14.27
N GLN A 142 -2.77 3.84 -15.45
CA GLN A 142 -3.37 3.26 -16.66
C GLN A 142 -2.50 2.21 -17.35
N SER A 143 -1.20 2.15 -17.03
CA SER A 143 -0.24 1.28 -17.71
C SER A 143 -0.54 -0.22 -17.54
N SER A 144 -1.21 -0.61 -16.45
CA SER A 144 -1.65 -2.00 -16.22
C SER A 144 -2.66 -2.48 -17.26
N GLN A 145 -3.50 -1.57 -17.77
CA GLN A 145 -4.53 -1.87 -18.77
C GLN A 145 -4.10 -1.48 -20.18
N PHE A 146 -3.26 -0.45 -20.30
CA PHE A 146 -2.74 0.04 -21.56
C PHE A 146 -1.22 0.25 -21.45
N PRO A 147 -0.41 -0.81 -21.68
CA PRO A 147 1.04 -0.79 -21.47
C PRO A 147 1.82 0.39 -22.09
N PRO A 148 1.46 0.91 -23.29
CA PRO A 148 2.13 2.08 -23.86
C PRO A 148 2.09 3.34 -22.98
N MET A 149 1.11 3.48 -22.09
CA MET A 149 1.04 4.62 -21.16
C MET A 149 2.22 4.68 -20.20
N ARG A 150 2.92 3.56 -19.98
CA ARG A 150 4.11 3.57 -19.12
C ARG A 150 5.20 4.50 -19.66
N ILE A 151 5.40 4.52 -20.98
CA ILE A 151 6.40 5.39 -21.63
C ILE A 151 6.02 6.85 -21.41
N GLN A 152 4.75 7.19 -21.64
CA GLN A 152 4.21 8.52 -21.37
C GLN A 152 4.39 8.92 -19.90
N GLY A 153 4.16 7.99 -18.98
CA GLY A 153 4.34 8.21 -17.55
C GLY A 153 5.77 8.63 -17.21
N ILE A 154 6.77 7.99 -17.83
CA ILE A 154 8.19 8.32 -17.66
C ILE A 154 8.50 9.70 -18.24
N ASP A 155 8.02 10.00 -19.45
CA ASP A 155 8.28 11.29 -20.12
C ASP A 155 7.69 12.46 -19.32
N HIS A 156 6.46 12.31 -18.86
CA HIS A 156 5.82 13.28 -17.97
C HIS A 156 6.56 13.40 -16.63
N MET A 157 7.03 12.30 -16.04
CA MET A 157 7.81 12.33 -14.80
C MET A 157 9.10 13.13 -14.97
N HIS A 158 9.88 12.84 -16.02
CA HIS A 158 11.11 13.58 -16.31
C HIS A 158 10.85 15.07 -16.55
N THR A 159 9.75 15.39 -17.23
CA THR A 159 9.36 16.78 -17.47
C THR A 159 8.97 17.48 -16.16
N ALA A 160 8.21 16.81 -15.29
CA ALA A 160 7.84 17.31 -13.98
C ALA A 160 9.08 17.56 -13.10
N LEU A 161 10.05 16.64 -13.08
CA LEU A 161 11.29 16.77 -12.31
C LEU A 161 12.14 17.95 -12.80
N ARG A 162 12.31 18.11 -14.11
CA ARG A 162 13.04 19.26 -14.68
C ARG A 162 12.34 20.57 -14.36
N ALA A 163 11.02 20.64 -14.53
CA ALA A 163 10.24 21.84 -14.24
C ALA A 163 10.25 22.17 -12.73
N LEU A 164 10.21 21.15 -11.86
CA LEU A 164 10.33 21.31 -10.42
C LEU A 164 11.71 21.86 -10.06
N ALA A 165 12.79 21.30 -10.59
CA ALA A 165 14.16 21.74 -10.31
C ALA A 165 14.43 23.19 -10.76
N VAL A 166 13.98 23.57 -11.95
CA VAL A 166 14.13 24.93 -12.49
C VAL A 166 13.23 25.93 -11.73
N GLY A 167 12.03 25.51 -11.37
CA GLY A 167 11.00 26.38 -10.78
C GLY A 167 11.06 26.50 -9.26
N LEU A 168 11.77 25.63 -8.53
CA LEU A 168 11.59 25.43 -7.10
C LEU A 168 11.66 26.71 -6.25
N GLN A 169 12.59 27.62 -6.58
CA GLN A 169 12.80 28.86 -5.84
C GLN A 169 11.65 29.87 -6.00
N ASN A 170 10.94 29.84 -7.14
CA ASN A 170 9.89 30.79 -7.49
C ASN A 170 8.49 30.15 -7.46
N MET A 171 8.41 28.87 -7.15
CA MET A 171 7.16 28.11 -7.14
C MET A 171 6.37 28.38 -5.86
N GLN A 172 5.05 28.46 -5.98
CA GLN A 172 4.18 28.50 -4.80
C GLN A 172 4.36 27.21 -3.98
N PHE A 173 4.47 27.34 -2.65
CA PHE A 173 4.75 26.20 -1.78
C PHE A 173 3.73 25.07 -1.92
N ASP A 174 2.44 25.40 -2.05
CA ASP A 174 1.40 24.40 -2.21
C ASP A 174 1.53 23.63 -3.53
N ALA A 175 1.88 24.30 -4.63
CA ALA A 175 2.16 23.66 -5.90
C ALA A 175 3.43 22.80 -5.85
N ALA A 176 4.48 23.28 -5.18
CA ALA A 176 5.74 22.53 -5.01
C ALA A 176 5.55 21.26 -4.16
N ILE A 177 4.88 21.39 -3.01
CA ILE A 177 4.55 20.26 -2.13
C ILE A 177 3.64 19.27 -2.87
N SER A 178 2.58 19.77 -3.55
CA SER A 178 1.68 18.91 -4.33
C SER A 178 2.43 18.16 -5.42
N THR A 179 3.30 18.83 -6.17
CA THR A 179 4.10 18.21 -7.24
C THR A 179 4.95 17.10 -6.69
N THR A 180 5.64 17.36 -5.58
CA THR A 180 6.54 16.39 -4.94
C THR A 180 5.77 15.18 -4.39
N LEU A 181 4.62 15.39 -3.74
CA LEU A 181 3.79 14.29 -3.24
C LEU A 181 3.15 13.47 -4.36
N VAL A 182 2.73 14.09 -5.46
CA VAL A 182 2.22 13.38 -6.65
C VAL A 182 3.31 12.53 -7.28
N LEU A 183 4.55 13.03 -7.36
CA LEU A 183 5.71 12.25 -7.81
C LEU A 183 5.98 11.06 -6.87
N ALA A 184 5.86 11.25 -5.56
CA ALA A 184 5.98 10.15 -4.60
C ALA A 184 4.95 9.04 -4.85
N PHE A 185 3.68 9.40 -5.09
CA PHE A 185 2.66 8.43 -5.49
C PHE A 185 3.01 7.75 -6.83
N ALA A 186 3.38 8.54 -7.84
CA ALA A 186 3.66 8.06 -9.19
C ALA A 186 4.76 7.00 -9.19
N GLU A 187 5.87 7.25 -8.51
CA GLU A 187 6.97 6.30 -8.38
C GLU A 187 6.54 5.05 -7.60
N SER A 188 5.81 5.21 -6.49
CA SER A 188 5.34 4.08 -5.66
C SER A 188 4.37 3.13 -6.37
N TRP A 189 3.74 3.56 -7.46
CA TRP A 189 2.74 2.80 -8.19
C TRP A 189 3.30 2.03 -9.38
N ASP A 190 4.48 2.42 -9.89
CA ASP A 190 5.19 1.66 -10.92
C ASP A 190 6.04 0.55 -10.30
N ILE A 191 6.13 -0.58 -11.00
CA ILE A 191 6.85 -1.77 -10.54
C ILE A 191 8.38 -1.57 -10.61
N HIS A 192 8.88 -0.59 -11.37
CA HIS A 192 10.28 -0.52 -11.79
C HIS A 192 10.99 0.82 -11.52
N ILE A 193 10.33 1.82 -10.91
CA ILE A 193 10.82 3.21 -10.86
C ILE A 193 11.30 3.67 -9.46
N SER A 194 11.39 2.77 -8.47
CA SER A 194 11.74 3.00 -7.05
C SER A 194 10.54 3.32 -6.14
N THR A 195 10.80 3.50 -4.84
CA THR A 195 9.78 3.57 -3.78
C THR A 195 9.21 4.98 -3.51
N GLY A 196 9.71 6.03 -4.19
CA GLY A 196 9.23 7.41 -3.97
C GLY A 196 9.73 8.09 -2.69
N ILE A 197 10.60 7.44 -1.90
CA ILE A 197 11.07 7.93 -0.59
C ILE A 197 11.79 9.27 -0.70
N ASN A 198 12.58 9.47 -1.76
CA ASN A 198 13.29 10.74 -1.97
C ASN A 198 12.33 11.92 -2.15
N HIS A 199 11.19 11.70 -2.81
CA HIS A 199 10.13 12.71 -2.91
C HIS A 199 9.46 12.96 -1.56
N ILE A 200 9.21 11.92 -0.77
CA ILE A 200 8.66 12.09 0.60
C ILE A 200 9.59 12.96 1.46
N LYS A 201 10.91 12.72 1.39
CA LYS A 201 11.92 13.55 2.08
C LYS A 201 11.97 14.99 1.55
N GLY A 202 11.89 15.18 0.22
CA GLY A 202 11.81 16.51 -0.39
C GLY A 202 10.56 17.28 0.05
N ALA A 203 9.41 16.61 0.09
CA ALA A 203 8.14 17.20 0.51
C ALA A 203 8.18 17.64 1.99
N LYS A 204 8.83 16.88 2.87
CA LYS A 204 9.05 17.26 4.29
C LYS A 204 9.75 18.62 4.41
N VAL A 205 10.80 18.85 3.63
CA VAL A 205 11.54 20.12 3.65
C VAL A 205 10.63 21.28 3.25
N LEU A 206 9.85 21.12 2.17
CA LEU A 206 8.91 22.12 1.68
C LEU A 206 7.78 22.39 2.68
N ILE A 207 7.24 21.35 3.32
CA ILE A 207 6.21 21.46 4.36
C ILE A 207 6.73 22.24 5.56
N ASN A 208 7.93 21.92 6.05
CA ASN A 208 8.53 22.64 7.17
C ASN A 208 8.70 24.13 6.85
N GLN A 209 9.15 24.47 5.64
CA GLN A 209 9.23 25.87 5.18
C GLN A 209 7.85 26.53 5.14
N ALA A 210 6.84 25.85 4.59
CA ALA A 210 5.47 26.37 4.51
C ALA A 210 4.84 26.58 5.90
N LEU A 211 5.11 25.69 6.87
CA LEU A 211 4.64 25.82 8.25
C LEU A 211 5.34 26.96 8.99
N VAL A 212 6.65 27.16 8.78
CA VAL A 212 7.36 28.32 9.33
C VAL A 212 6.76 29.62 8.81
N GLN A 213 6.48 29.70 7.50
CA GLN A 213 5.82 30.86 6.90
C GLN A 213 4.40 31.04 7.44
N HIS A 214 3.63 29.97 7.61
CA HIS A 214 2.29 30.04 8.19
C HIS A 214 2.31 30.62 9.61
N ARG A 215 3.32 30.28 10.43
CA ARG A 215 3.48 30.87 11.77
C ARG A 215 3.76 32.38 11.73
N GLN A 216 4.43 32.86 10.68
CA GLN A 216 4.73 34.29 10.50
C GLN A 216 3.54 35.05 9.89
N ALA A 217 2.87 34.44 8.92
CA ALA A 217 1.71 34.97 8.21
C ALA A 217 0.62 33.88 8.11
N PRO A 218 -0.31 33.83 9.08
CA PRO A 218 -1.34 32.79 9.13
C PRO A 218 -2.19 32.76 7.87
N ARG A 219 -2.16 31.60 7.20
CA ARG A 219 -3.01 31.30 6.05
C ARG A 219 -4.43 31.00 6.53
N GLN A 220 -5.43 31.39 5.74
CA GLN A 220 -6.85 31.21 6.08
C GLN A 220 -7.62 30.55 4.93
N GLY A 221 -8.82 30.06 5.24
CA GLY A 221 -9.74 29.49 4.27
C GLY A 221 -9.12 28.34 3.44
N LYS A 222 -9.29 28.39 2.12
CA LYS A 222 -8.86 27.33 1.20
C LYS A 222 -7.36 27.05 1.24
N GLU A 223 -6.52 28.06 1.49
CA GLU A 223 -5.06 27.85 1.57
C GLU A 223 -4.66 27.03 2.79
N TRP A 224 -5.28 27.30 3.95
CA TRP A 224 -5.02 26.52 5.16
C TRP A 224 -5.53 25.09 5.01
N ILE A 225 -6.75 24.91 4.48
CA ILE A 225 -7.33 23.59 4.23
C ILE A 225 -6.42 22.77 3.31
N ARG A 226 -5.89 23.39 2.25
CA ARG A 226 -4.93 22.75 1.34
C ARG A 226 -3.62 22.38 2.03
N LEU A 227 -3.02 23.31 2.79
CA LEU A 227 -1.77 23.04 3.50
C LEU A 227 -1.94 21.89 4.52
N LYS A 228 -3.02 21.90 5.31
CA LYS A 228 -3.37 20.83 6.26
C LYS A 228 -3.53 19.49 5.55
N PHE A 229 -4.23 19.47 4.41
CA PHE A 229 -4.37 18.27 3.58
C PHE A 229 -3.02 17.74 3.08
N LEU A 230 -2.13 18.62 2.59
CA LEU A 230 -0.82 18.22 2.10
C LEU A 230 0.08 17.69 3.24
N CYS A 231 0.02 18.30 4.43
CA CYS A 231 0.70 17.79 5.61
C CYS A 231 0.19 16.38 6.00
N ASN A 232 -1.13 16.17 6.03
CA ASN A 232 -1.71 14.86 6.32
C ASN A 232 -1.36 13.81 5.28
N THR A 233 -1.34 14.19 4.00
CA THR A 233 -0.89 13.32 2.90
C THR A 233 0.55 12.90 3.10
N TRP A 234 1.41 13.85 3.47
CA TRP A 234 2.80 13.55 3.79
C TRP A 234 2.92 12.62 5.01
N ILE A 235 2.19 12.87 6.10
CA ILE A 235 2.17 12.00 7.30
C ILE A 235 1.81 10.57 6.91
N TYR A 236 0.75 10.38 6.12
CA TYR A 236 0.33 9.06 5.67
C TYR A 236 1.44 8.36 4.88
N MET A 237 1.99 9.03 3.87
CA MET A 237 3.03 8.47 3.00
C MET A 237 4.31 8.14 3.77
N ASP A 238 4.74 9.05 4.63
CA ASP A 238 5.94 8.93 5.45
C ASP A 238 5.80 7.77 6.46
N VAL A 239 4.68 7.65 7.16
CA VAL A 239 4.42 6.53 8.09
C VAL A 239 4.42 5.17 7.36
N LEU A 240 3.76 5.08 6.20
CA LEU A 240 3.75 3.83 5.42
C LEU A 240 5.13 3.48 4.84
N ALA A 241 5.87 4.47 4.37
CA ALA A 241 7.26 4.29 3.98
C ALA A 241 8.07 3.79 5.18
N ARG A 242 7.88 4.34 6.38
CA ARG A 242 8.61 3.90 7.58
C ARG A 242 8.38 2.44 7.96
N LEU A 243 7.13 1.98 7.81
CA LEU A 243 6.75 0.60 8.08
C LEU A 243 7.38 -0.37 7.08
N THR A 244 7.47 0.01 5.81
CA THR A 244 7.84 -0.90 4.72
C THR A 244 9.30 -0.79 4.26
N SER A 245 10.00 0.29 4.64
CA SER A 245 11.34 0.62 4.16
C SER A 245 12.47 0.30 5.14
N ALA A 246 13.67 0.04 4.60
CA ALA A 246 14.92 -0.05 5.34
C ALA A 246 15.64 1.30 5.52
N ASP A 247 15.06 2.41 5.04
CA ASP A 247 15.65 3.75 5.09
C ASP A 247 16.07 4.20 6.50
N ASP A 248 17.13 5.01 6.52
CA ASP A 248 17.91 5.36 7.70
C ASP A 248 17.39 6.57 8.48
N ASP A 249 16.34 7.25 8.01
CA ASP A 249 15.81 8.43 8.68
C ASP A 249 15.11 8.07 10.02
N GLU A 250 15.68 8.59 11.12
CA GLU A 250 15.20 8.42 12.51
C GLU A 250 14.46 9.64 13.06
N SER A 251 14.12 10.60 12.20
CA SER A 251 13.49 11.84 12.61
C SER A 251 12.06 11.65 13.16
N ASN A 252 11.67 12.54 14.09
CA ASN A 252 10.33 12.59 14.68
C ASN A 252 9.44 13.68 14.03
N ASP A 253 9.59 13.96 12.73
CA ASP A 253 8.88 15.10 12.11
C ASP A 253 7.38 14.91 12.01
N VAL A 254 6.90 13.66 12.04
CA VAL A 254 5.45 13.39 12.04
C VAL A 254 4.76 14.08 13.20
N ASP A 255 5.33 13.96 14.42
CA ASP A 255 4.77 14.60 15.61
C ASP A 255 4.80 16.13 15.47
N VAL A 256 5.93 16.68 15.00
CA VAL A 256 6.10 18.13 14.82
C VAL A 256 5.12 18.72 13.81
N ILE A 257 4.93 18.04 12.67
CA ILE A 257 4.01 18.47 11.62
C ILE A 257 2.56 18.30 12.07
N TYR A 258 2.24 17.16 12.70
CA TYR A 258 0.91 16.89 13.26
C TYR A 258 0.52 17.96 14.29
N ASP A 259 1.38 18.23 15.27
CA ASP A 259 1.14 19.25 16.28
C ASP A 259 0.98 20.63 15.63
N SER A 260 1.71 20.94 14.57
CA SER A 260 1.59 22.23 13.88
C SER A 260 0.25 22.46 13.19
N ILE A 261 -0.47 21.42 12.77
CA ILE A 261 -1.76 21.52 12.06
C ILE A 261 -2.97 21.17 12.94
N TYR A 262 -2.73 20.63 14.13
CA TYR A 262 -3.75 20.26 15.12
C TYR A 262 -3.60 20.98 16.47
N SER A 263 -2.62 21.88 16.62
CA SER A 263 -2.53 22.79 17.77
C SER A 263 -3.78 23.65 17.87
N ALA A 264 -4.41 23.65 19.04
CA ALA A 264 -5.63 24.37 19.42
C ALA A 264 -6.97 23.68 19.10
N GLY A 265 -7.29 22.58 19.80
CA GLY A 265 -8.67 22.22 20.19
C GLY A 265 -9.68 21.92 19.08
N GLU A 266 -9.30 22.02 17.80
CA GLU A 266 -10.12 21.69 16.64
C GLU A 266 -10.32 20.18 16.61
N ARG A 267 -11.50 19.75 17.06
CA ARG A 267 -11.97 18.39 16.78
C ARG A 267 -12.24 18.31 15.29
N GLN A 268 -11.41 17.57 14.57
CA GLN A 268 -11.69 17.26 13.18
C GLN A 268 -12.86 16.28 13.14
N VAL A 269 -14.03 16.77 12.73
CA VAL A 269 -15.27 15.98 12.66
C VAL A 269 -15.39 15.26 11.31
N SER A 270 -14.75 15.80 10.28
CA SER A 270 -14.72 15.24 8.93
C SER A 270 -13.59 14.22 8.76
N LEU A 271 -13.81 13.22 7.91
CA LEU A 271 -12.79 12.23 7.60
C LEU A 271 -11.57 12.85 6.91
N ASP A 272 -10.39 12.43 7.35
CA ASP A 272 -9.16 12.67 6.62
C ASP A 272 -9.19 11.91 5.28
N PRO A 273 -8.80 12.53 4.15
CA PRO A 273 -8.82 11.91 2.83
C PRO A 273 -7.99 10.62 2.70
N LEU A 274 -7.00 10.35 3.54
CA LEU A 274 -6.20 9.12 3.47
C LEU A 274 -6.29 8.31 4.76
N MET A 275 -6.15 8.97 5.90
CA MET A 275 -6.16 8.34 7.21
C MET A 275 -7.58 8.07 7.74
N GLY A 276 -8.63 8.58 7.07
CA GLY A 276 -10.00 8.43 7.51
C GLY A 276 -10.21 9.02 8.91
N CYS A 277 -10.77 8.22 9.83
CA CYS A 277 -10.91 8.60 11.24
C CYS A 277 -9.70 8.21 12.11
N ALA A 278 -8.65 7.65 11.51
CA ALA A 278 -7.43 7.22 12.21
C ALA A 278 -6.35 8.32 12.27
N HIS A 279 -6.61 9.57 11.86
CA HIS A 279 -5.57 10.61 11.76
C HIS A 279 -4.74 10.79 13.05
N SER A 280 -5.37 10.68 14.24
CA SER A 280 -4.68 10.77 15.53
C SER A 280 -3.88 9.52 15.92
N LEU A 281 -4.16 8.39 15.26
CA LEU A 281 -3.43 7.13 15.44
C LEU A 281 -2.10 7.15 14.66
N PHE A 282 -2.04 7.80 13.50
CA PHE A 282 -0.86 7.78 12.62
C PHE A 282 0.44 8.30 13.26
N PRO A 283 0.44 9.35 14.10
CA PRO A 283 1.63 9.72 14.88
C PRO A 283 2.13 8.58 15.78
N VAL A 284 1.22 7.84 16.42
CA VAL A 284 1.57 6.66 17.25
C VAL A 284 2.17 5.56 16.38
N ILE A 285 1.57 5.28 15.21
CA ILE A 285 2.09 4.29 14.24
C ILE A 285 3.49 4.69 13.76
N GLY A 286 3.71 5.97 13.47
CA GLY A 286 5.01 6.51 13.08
C GLY A 286 6.07 6.31 14.16
N ARG A 287 5.74 6.56 15.42
CA ARG A 287 6.64 6.30 16.56
C ARG A 287 6.95 4.81 16.72
N VAL A 288 5.97 3.92 16.52
CA VAL A 288 6.21 2.46 16.49
C VAL A 288 7.15 2.08 15.35
N ALA A 289 6.93 2.59 14.13
CA ALA A 289 7.80 2.31 12.99
C ALA A 289 9.26 2.76 13.25
N ASN A 290 9.44 3.96 13.84
CA ASN A 290 10.74 4.48 14.26
C ASN A 290 11.39 3.59 15.33
N LEU A 291 10.62 3.15 16.33
CA LEU A 291 11.12 2.28 17.38
C LEU A 291 11.60 0.93 16.81
N VAL A 292 10.83 0.32 15.90
CA VAL A 292 11.20 -0.94 15.25
C VAL A 292 12.42 -0.78 14.36
N ARG A 293 12.57 0.36 13.66
CA ARG A 293 13.81 0.68 12.91
C ARG A 293 15.03 0.73 13.82
N LYS A 294 14.93 1.42 14.96
CA LYS A 294 16.01 1.47 15.96
C LYS A 294 16.36 0.08 16.49
N LEU A 295 15.36 -0.74 16.78
CA LEU A 295 15.56 -2.14 17.20
C LEU A 295 16.33 -2.95 16.14
N ARG A 296 15.93 -2.86 14.86
CA ARG A 296 16.60 -3.59 13.76
C ARG A 296 18.06 -3.20 13.56
N LYS A 297 18.46 -2.00 14.01
CA LYS A 297 19.84 -1.49 13.96
C LYS A 297 20.65 -1.75 15.23
N ALA A 298 19.97 -1.96 16.35
CA ALA A 298 20.63 -2.14 17.64
C ALA A 298 21.38 -3.48 17.67
N ASN A 299 22.69 -3.42 17.98
CA ASN A 299 23.53 -4.62 18.12
C ASN A 299 23.40 -5.30 19.51
N GLN A 300 22.64 -4.72 20.45
CA GLN A 300 22.45 -5.22 21.81
C GLN A 300 21.04 -4.92 22.34
N ASP A 301 20.57 -5.72 23.31
CA ASP A 301 19.34 -5.48 24.06
C ASP A 301 19.40 -4.13 24.76
N CYS A 302 18.52 -3.21 24.35
CA CYS A 302 18.45 -1.86 24.89
C CYS A 302 17.18 -1.72 25.74
N PRO A 303 17.26 -1.76 27.09
CA PRO A 303 16.11 -1.67 27.98
C PRO A 303 15.21 -0.44 27.72
N ASP A 304 15.81 0.67 27.29
CA ASP A 304 15.09 1.90 26.95
C ASP A 304 14.10 1.72 25.79
N LEU A 305 14.39 0.81 24.84
CA LEU A 305 13.48 0.50 23.74
C LEU A 305 12.26 -0.30 24.22
N VAL A 306 12.45 -1.19 25.20
CA VAL A 306 11.35 -1.98 25.79
C VAL A 306 10.39 -1.07 26.55
N THR A 307 10.90 -0.11 27.33
CA THR A 307 10.05 0.88 28.02
C THR A 307 9.28 1.75 27.02
N GLN A 308 9.91 2.18 25.92
CA GLN A 308 9.21 2.90 24.84
C GLN A 308 8.13 2.04 24.19
N ALA A 309 8.40 0.76 23.93
CA ALA A 309 7.43 -0.17 23.37
C ALA A 309 6.22 -0.36 24.31
N LEU A 310 6.42 -0.49 25.62
CA LEU A 310 5.34 -0.56 26.61
C LEU A 310 4.45 0.69 26.58
N ASN A 311 5.06 1.88 26.54
CA ASN A 311 4.32 3.13 26.47
C ASN A 311 3.51 3.26 25.17
N LEU A 312 4.10 2.88 24.02
CA LEU A 312 3.40 2.90 22.74
C LEU A 312 2.29 1.85 22.67
N LYS A 313 2.50 0.66 23.24
CA LYS A 313 1.47 -0.37 23.38
C LYS A 313 0.26 0.19 24.14
N HIS A 314 0.51 0.83 25.28
CA HIS A 314 -0.56 1.43 26.08
C HIS A 314 -1.33 2.51 25.30
N GLN A 315 -0.63 3.41 24.60
CA GLN A 315 -1.27 4.41 23.72
C GLN A 315 -2.13 3.76 22.63
N LEU A 316 -1.65 2.67 22.01
CA LEU A 316 -2.41 1.93 21.01
C LEU A 316 -3.64 1.24 21.63
N GLU A 317 -3.55 0.69 22.84
CA GLU A 317 -4.65 0.01 23.51
C GLU A 317 -5.74 0.98 24.01
N GLU A 318 -5.34 2.17 24.45
CA GLU A 318 -6.26 3.23 24.91
C GLU A 318 -6.87 4.04 23.76
N TRP A 319 -6.24 4.03 22.58
CA TRP A 319 -6.74 4.78 21.44
C TRP A 319 -8.15 4.30 21.05
N THR A 320 -9.05 5.25 20.86
CA THR A 320 -10.41 5.01 20.39
C THR A 320 -10.72 5.94 19.21
N PRO A 321 -11.53 5.46 18.24
CA PRO A 321 -11.98 6.31 17.14
C PRO A 321 -12.85 7.46 17.67
N PRO A 322 -12.96 8.58 16.93
CA PRO A 322 -13.82 9.69 17.32
C PRO A 322 -15.27 9.23 17.51
N SER A 323 -15.93 9.77 18.53
CA SER A 323 -17.32 9.42 18.89
C SER A 323 -18.34 9.85 17.84
N HIS A 324 -18.00 10.84 17.02
CA HIS A 324 -18.85 11.34 15.95
C HIS A 324 -18.00 11.56 14.69
N ILE A 325 -18.53 11.10 13.56
CA ILE A 325 -17.95 11.25 12.22
C ILE A 325 -19.07 11.82 11.35
N GLU A 326 -18.81 12.96 10.71
CA GLU A 326 -19.72 13.53 9.72
C GLU A 326 -19.96 12.55 8.57
N SER A 327 -21.22 12.43 8.14
CA SER A 327 -21.57 11.59 7.00
C SER A 327 -20.93 12.12 5.72
N PRO A 328 -20.12 11.32 5.01
CA PRO A 328 -19.53 11.74 3.73
C PRO A 328 -20.59 11.94 2.64
N GLU A 329 -20.29 12.82 1.68
CA GLU A 329 -21.03 12.98 0.42
C GLU A 329 -20.95 11.69 -0.41
N ASP A 330 -19.78 11.05 -0.44
CA ASP A 330 -19.60 9.76 -1.11
C ASP A 330 -20.33 8.63 -0.38
N GLN A 331 -21.41 8.13 -1.00
CA GLN A 331 -22.22 7.03 -0.47
C GLN A 331 -21.45 5.72 -0.31
N SER A 332 -20.34 5.54 -1.03
CA SER A 332 -19.44 4.39 -0.88
C SER A 332 -18.45 4.54 0.28
N THR A 333 -18.54 5.64 1.04
CA THR A 333 -17.76 5.88 2.25
C THR A 333 -18.69 5.93 3.46
N SER A 334 -18.62 4.92 4.31
CA SER A 334 -19.43 4.90 5.54
C SER A 334 -18.57 5.19 6.78
N PRO A 335 -19.11 5.90 7.80
CA PRO A 335 -18.46 6.04 9.09
C PRO A 335 -18.12 4.69 9.74
N ARG A 336 -18.99 3.69 9.55
CA ARG A 336 -18.78 2.32 10.05
C ARG A 336 -17.53 1.70 9.44
N ASP A 337 -17.40 1.70 8.12
CA ASP A 337 -16.22 1.13 7.45
C ASP A 337 -14.94 1.89 7.80
N SER A 338 -15.05 3.20 8.01
CA SER A 338 -13.93 4.04 8.45
C SER A 338 -13.44 3.62 9.83
N ILE A 339 -14.35 3.41 10.78
CA ILE A 339 -14.03 2.89 12.12
C ILE A 339 -13.38 1.50 12.02
N LYS A 340 -13.97 0.59 11.22
CA LYS A 340 -13.44 -0.76 11.02
C LYS A 340 -12.03 -0.74 10.43
N THR A 341 -11.79 0.13 9.44
CA THR A 341 -10.46 0.32 8.85
C THR A 341 -9.49 0.89 9.88
N ALA A 342 -9.88 1.89 10.68
CA ALA A 342 -9.02 2.47 11.71
C ALA A 342 -8.65 1.44 12.80
N THR A 343 -9.60 0.63 13.24
CA THR A 343 -9.35 -0.48 14.19
C THR A 343 -8.45 -1.56 13.58
N ALA A 344 -8.55 -1.82 12.27
CA ALA A 344 -7.61 -2.72 11.59
C ALA A 344 -6.17 -2.17 11.62
N TYR A 345 -5.97 -0.86 11.42
CA TYR A 345 -4.66 -0.21 11.58
C TYR A 345 -4.12 -0.31 13.02
N GLN A 346 -4.99 -0.11 14.02
CA GLN A 346 -4.64 -0.24 15.44
C GLN A 346 -4.11 -1.66 15.74
N TYR A 347 -4.86 -2.70 15.40
CA TYR A 347 -4.44 -4.09 15.65
C TYR A 347 -3.25 -4.53 14.79
N ALA A 348 -3.13 -4.04 13.55
CA ALA A 348 -1.96 -4.32 12.71
C ALA A 348 -0.69 -3.70 13.31
N THR A 349 -0.81 -2.54 13.93
CA THR A 349 0.32 -1.88 14.61
C THR A 349 0.67 -2.58 15.92
N LEU A 350 -0.32 -3.05 16.69
CA LEU A 350 -0.09 -3.91 17.86
C LEU A 350 0.60 -5.22 17.47
N LEU A 351 0.18 -5.85 16.37
CA LEU A 351 0.83 -7.04 15.80
C LEU A 351 2.29 -6.76 15.46
N TYR A 352 2.55 -5.67 14.75
CA TYR A 352 3.89 -5.28 14.36
C TYR A 352 4.80 -4.99 15.57
N LEU A 353 4.25 -4.35 16.61
CA LEU A 353 4.97 -4.09 17.85
C LEU A 353 5.28 -5.38 18.62
N HIS A 354 4.33 -6.33 18.68
CA HIS A 354 4.53 -7.64 19.30
C HIS A 354 5.60 -8.46 18.57
N GLN A 355 5.60 -8.44 17.23
CA GLN A 355 6.62 -9.08 16.41
C GLN A 355 8.02 -8.46 16.59
N ALA A 356 8.09 -7.20 17.03
CA ALA A 356 9.35 -6.53 17.35
C ALA A 356 9.81 -6.80 18.78
N PHE A 357 8.89 -6.78 19.75
CA PHE A 357 9.18 -6.93 21.18
C PHE A 357 8.38 -8.08 21.78
N PRO A 358 8.69 -9.35 21.45
CA PRO A 358 7.90 -10.50 21.89
C PRO A 358 7.93 -10.75 23.40
N ASN A 359 8.88 -10.14 24.12
CA ASN A 359 9.02 -10.24 25.57
C ASN A 359 8.01 -9.37 26.33
N ILE A 360 7.28 -8.48 25.65
CA ILE A 360 6.25 -7.63 26.24
C ILE A 360 4.93 -8.40 26.29
N PRO A 361 4.18 -8.38 27.42
CA PRO A 361 2.86 -9.00 27.50
C PRO A 361 1.93 -8.48 26.40
N SER A 362 1.42 -9.38 25.57
CA SER A 362 0.57 -9.06 24.43
C SER A 362 -0.26 -10.28 24.05
N MET A 363 -1.33 -10.05 23.28
CA MET A 363 -2.03 -11.15 22.62
C MET A 363 -1.09 -11.84 21.61
N PRO A 364 -1.24 -13.16 21.40
CA PRO A 364 -0.45 -13.88 20.40
C PRO A 364 -0.59 -13.27 18.99
N ALA A 365 0.48 -13.35 18.19
CA ALA A 365 0.55 -12.77 16.85
C ALA A 365 -0.62 -13.22 15.96
N LEU A 366 -0.94 -14.52 15.97
CA LEU A 366 -2.07 -15.05 15.20
C LEU A 366 -3.42 -14.47 15.65
N VAL A 367 -3.61 -14.20 16.95
CA VAL A 367 -4.86 -13.63 17.49
C VAL A 367 -5.00 -12.17 17.04
N LEU A 368 -3.93 -11.39 17.14
CA LEU A 368 -3.90 -10.01 16.64
C LEU A 368 -4.17 -9.97 15.13
N ALA A 369 -3.51 -10.84 14.35
CA ALA A 369 -3.72 -10.94 12.91
C ALA A 369 -5.18 -11.30 12.56
N LYS A 370 -5.77 -12.29 13.24
CA LYS A 370 -7.18 -12.64 13.02
C LYS A 370 -8.13 -11.49 13.35
N ARG A 371 -7.85 -10.69 14.40
CA ARG A 371 -8.63 -9.48 14.67
C ARG A 371 -8.55 -8.48 13.53
N VAL A 372 -7.35 -8.22 12.99
CA VAL A 372 -7.20 -7.35 11.80
C VAL A 372 -8.04 -7.87 10.64
N LEU A 373 -7.95 -9.16 10.31
CA LEU A 373 -8.72 -9.74 9.20
C LEU A 373 -10.24 -9.69 9.44
N CYS A 374 -10.71 -9.87 10.68
CA CYS A 374 -12.11 -9.68 11.05
C CYS A 374 -12.60 -8.24 10.80
N GLU A 375 -11.81 -7.24 11.19
CA GLU A 375 -12.15 -5.83 10.95
C GLU A 375 -12.17 -5.52 9.45
N LEU A 376 -11.20 -6.01 8.68
CA LEU A 376 -11.18 -5.87 7.21
C LEU A 376 -12.33 -6.62 6.52
N ALA A 377 -12.72 -7.78 7.04
CA ALA A 377 -13.85 -8.57 6.52
C ALA A 377 -15.20 -7.90 6.79
N ALA A 378 -15.29 -7.07 7.83
CA ALA A 378 -16.49 -6.29 8.14
C ALA A 378 -16.66 -5.06 7.22
N VAL A 379 -15.62 -4.69 6.46
CA VAL A 379 -15.67 -3.60 5.47
C VAL A 379 -16.10 -4.15 4.11
N GLU A 380 -17.15 -3.54 3.56
CA GLU A 380 -17.66 -3.90 2.24
C GLU A 380 -16.58 -3.70 1.16
N PRO A 381 -16.38 -4.65 0.21
CA PRO A 381 -15.38 -4.50 -0.84
C PRO A 381 -15.59 -3.27 -1.76
N SER A 382 -16.83 -2.79 -1.88
CA SER A 382 -17.18 -1.58 -2.63
C SER A 382 -16.77 -0.30 -1.89
N SER A 383 -16.52 -0.39 -0.58
CA SER A 383 -16.17 0.74 0.29
C SER A 383 -14.87 1.41 -0.14
N ARG A 384 -14.86 2.75 -0.15
CA ARG A 384 -13.68 3.55 -0.50
C ARG A 384 -12.51 3.35 0.44
N THR A 385 -12.79 3.07 1.70
CA THR A 385 -11.77 2.79 2.72
C THR A 385 -10.84 1.62 2.32
N SER A 386 -11.26 0.74 1.40
CA SER A 386 -10.44 -0.33 0.85
C SER A 386 -9.13 0.15 0.22
N ILE A 387 -9.04 1.40 -0.25
CA ILE A 387 -7.81 1.91 -0.88
C ILE A 387 -6.63 1.98 0.08
N VAL A 388 -6.90 2.04 1.39
CA VAL A 388 -5.86 2.11 2.44
C VAL A 388 -5.70 0.79 3.19
N HIS A 389 -6.15 -0.35 2.63
CA HIS A 389 -6.07 -1.65 3.32
C HIS A 389 -4.75 -2.40 3.11
N ILE A 390 -3.84 -1.90 2.27
CA ILE A 390 -2.60 -2.61 1.88
C ILE A 390 -1.76 -2.99 3.11
N TYR A 391 -1.44 -2.05 3.99
CA TYR A 391 -0.60 -2.33 5.16
C TYR A 391 -1.26 -3.29 6.15
N PRO A 392 -2.50 -3.05 6.65
CA PRO A 392 -3.14 -3.98 7.58
C PRO A 392 -3.29 -5.39 7.00
N LEU A 393 -3.62 -5.52 5.71
CA LEU A 393 -3.75 -6.80 5.05
C LEU A 393 -2.40 -7.52 4.90
N MET A 394 -1.32 -6.79 4.61
CA MET A 394 0.02 -7.38 4.53
C MET A 394 0.49 -7.87 5.90
N ALA A 395 0.38 -7.04 6.94
CA ALA A 395 0.82 -7.37 8.30
C ALA A 395 0.09 -8.62 8.84
N ALA A 396 -1.24 -8.66 8.71
CA ALA A 396 -2.04 -9.77 9.22
C ALA A 396 -2.09 -10.99 8.29
N GLY A 397 -2.11 -10.78 6.97
CA GLY A 397 -2.19 -11.85 5.99
C GLY A 397 -0.99 -12.80 6.03
N CYS A 398 0.20 -12.26 6.30
CA CYS A 398 1.43 -13.03 6.46
C CYS A 398 1.38 -14.04 7.62
N GLU A 399 0.54 -13.79 8.63
CA GLU A 399 0.40 -14.67 9.81
C GLU A 399 -0.51 -15.88 9.59
N MET A 400 -1.23 -15.94 8.46
CA MET A 400 -2.20 -17.01 8.24
C MET A 400 -1.54 -18.35 7.92
N THR A 401 -1.95 -19.38 8.65
CA THR A 401 -1.45 -20.76 8.49
C THR A 401 -2.48 -21.69 7.86
N SER A 402 -3.78 -21.46 8.11
CA SER A 402 -4.84 -22.32 7.58
C SER A 402 -5.08 -22.07 6.09
N PRO A 403 -5.37 -23.12 5.28
CA PRO A 403 -5.70 -22.94 3.86
C PRO A 403 -6.92 -22.05 3.62
N GLU A 404 -7.91 -22.09 4.52
CA GLU A 404 -9.13 -21.27 4.43
C GLU A 404 -8.82 -19.78 4.61
N ASP A 405 -8.05 -19.43 5.66
CA ASP A 405 -7.67 -18.05 5.93
C ASP A 405 -6.76 -17.51 4.81
N ARG A 406 -5.80 -18.31 4.34
CA ARG A 406 -4.94 -17.96 3.20
C ARG A 406 -5.76 -17.72 1.93
N ALA A 407 -6.75 -18.56 1.64
CA ALA A 407 -7.63 -18.37 0.49
C ALA A 407 -8.45 -17.07 0.59
N TRP A 408 -8.91 -16.71 1.79
CA TRP A 408 -9.57 -15.42 2.02
C TRP A 408 -8.63 -14.25 1.79
N VAL A 409 -7.38 -14.32 2.29
CA VAL A 409 -6.36 -13.27 2.10
C VAL A 409 -6.05 -13.07 0.62
N VAL A 410 -5.86 -14.16 -0.14
CA VAL A 410 -5.65 -14.10 -1.60
C VAL A 410 -6.84 -13.45 -2.29
N LYS A 411 -8.07 -13.82 -1.92
CA LYS A 411 -9.29 -13.21 -2.47
C LYS A 411 -9.35 -11.71 -2.16
N ARG A 412 -9.00 -11.29 -0.94
CA ARG A 412 -9.00 -9.87 -0.55
C ARG A 412 -7.97 -9.09 -1.35
N TRP A 413 -6.75 -9.61 -1.52
CA TRP A 413 -5.74 -9.01 -2.40
C TRP A 413 -6.24 -8.87 -3.84
N GLY A 414 -6.92 -9.88 -4.38
CA GLY A 414 -7.52 -9.81 -5.72
C GLY A 414 -8.58 -8.71 -5.87
N LEU A 415 -9.38 -8.47 -4.83
CA LEU A 415 -10.35 -7.36 -4.80
C LEU A 415 -9.66 -5.98 -4.75
N LEU A 416 -8.56 -5.86 -3.99
CA LEU A 416 -7.77 -4.63 -3.97
C LEU A 416 -7.09 -4.37 -5.33
N SER A 417 -6.52 -5.41 -5.93
CA SER A 417 -5.82 -5.32 -7.23
C SER A 417 -6.80 -4.93 -8.34
N SER A 418 -8.00 -5.53 -8.38
CA SER A 418 -9.01 -5.16 -9.38
C SER A 418 -9.55 -3.73 -9.22
N ARG A 419 -9.64 -3.24 -7.98
CA ARG A 419 -10.13 -1.89 -7.68
C ARG A 419 -9.11 -0.81 -8.00
N MET A 420 -7.87 -0.97 -7.50
CA MET A 420 -6.86 0.09 -7.56
C MET A 420 -5.88 -0.07 -8.72
N LYS A 421 -5.72 -1.28 -9.26
CA LYS A 421 -4.85 -1.59 -10.40
C LYS A 421 -3.40 -1.11 -10.24
N LEU A 422 -2.90 -1.18 -9.00
CA LEU A 422 -1.55 -0.77 -8.64
C LEU A 422 -0.64 -1.99 -8.53
N GLY A 423 0.52 -1.95 -9.20
CA GLY A 423 1.45 -3.08 -9.20
C GLY A 423 2.00 -3.43 -7.81
N ILE A 424 2.03 -2.47 -6.88
CA ILE A 424 2.44 -2.70 -5.49
C ILE A 424 1.56 -3.74 -4.78
N ILE A 425 0.28 -3.87 -5.16
CA ILE A 425 -0.67 -4.81 -4.57
C ILE A 425 -0.31 -6.24 -4.97
N ASP A 426 0.00 -6.45 -6.25
CA ASP A 426 0.40 -7.76 -6.76
C ASP A 426 1.74 -8.20 -6.18
N LYS A 427 2.69 -7.27 -6.04
CA LYS A 427 3.94 -7.56 -5.34
C LYS A 427 3.72 -7.87 -3.85
N SER A 428 2.82 -7.16 -3.17
CA SER A 428 2.50 -7.41 -1.75
C SER A 428 1.89 -8.80 -1.53
N LEU A 429 1.02 -9.24 -2.44
CA LEU A 429 0.52 -10.62 -2.46
C LEU A 429 1.65 -11.64 -2.68
N THR A 430 2.61 -11.30 -3.55
CA THR A 430 3.79 -12.17 -3.81
C THR A 430 4.65 -12.33 -2.55
N VAL A 431 4.92 -11.24 -1.82
CA VAL A 431 5.62 -11.28 -0.52
C VAL A 431 4.81 -12.09 0.50
N THR A 432 3.50 -11.91 0.55
CA THR A 432 2.61 -12.65 1.48
C THR A 432 2.73 -14.16 1.26
N LYS A 433 2.69 -14.60 -0.01
CA LYS A 433 2.83 -16.02 -0.36
C LYS A 433 4.22 -16.58 -0.05
N GLU A 434 5.27 -15.82 -0.33
CA GLU A 434 6.64 -16.22 -0.01
C GLU A 434 6.82 -16.42 1.51
N VAL A 435 6.24 -15.53 2.33
CA VAL A 435 6.27 -15.71 3.80
C VAL A 435 5.63 -17.04 4.20
N TRP A 436 4.50 -17.40 3.60
CA TRP A 436 3.85 -18.68 3.83
C TRP A 436 4.74 -19.86 3.42
N ASP A 437 5.34 -19.81 2.24
CA ASP A 437 6.21 -20.88 1.74
C ASP A 437 7.44 -21.09 2.64
N ARG A 438 8.07 -20.00 3.10
CA ARG A 438 9.20 -20.06 4.05
C ARG A 438 8.78 -20.65 5.39
N ARG A 439 7.61 -20.25 5.92
CA ARG A 439 7.09 -20.75 7.22
C ARG A 439 6.67 -22.22 7.14
N ASP A 440 6.10 -22.64 6.03
CA ASP A 440 5.72 -24.03 5.79
C ASP A 440 6.97 -24.93 5.66
N ALA A 441 8.00 -24.46 4.96
CA ALA A 441 9.29 -25.14 4.88
C ALA A 441 9.96 -25.24 6.26
N TYR A 442 9.96 -24.16 7.03
CA TYR A 442 10.51 -24.13 8.39
C TYR A 442 9.78 -25.11 9.32
N SER A 443 8.46 -25.17 9.24
CA SER A 443 7.63 -26.07 10.06
C SER A 443 7.96 -27.54 9.76
N LYS A 444 8.11 -27.92 8.49
CA LYS A 444 8.52 -29.28 8.09
C LYS A 444 9.89 -29.65 8.63
N ILE A 445 10.87 -28.75 8.58
CA ILE A 445 12.23 -28.98 9.11
C ILE A 445 12.18 -29.17 10.63
N SER A 446 11.40 -28.36 11.34
CA SER A 446 11.19 -28.46 12.78
C SER A 446 10.56 -29.79 13.18
N GLU A 447 9.56 -30.27 12.45
CA GLU A 447 8.92 -31.58 12.65
C GLU A 447 9.89 -32.76 12.42
N ILE A 448 10.71 -32.69 11.36
CA ILE A 448 11.73 -33.72 11.08
C ILE A 448 12.78 -33.75 12.19
N THR A 449 13.21 -32.58 12.69
CA THR A 449 14.21 -32.50 13.77
C THR A 449 13.66 -33.09 15.07
N ARG A 450 12.42 -32.73 15.44
CA ARG A 450 11.76 -33.29 16.65
C ARG A 450 11.55 -34.79 16.55
N THR A 451 11.13 -35.29 15.39
CA THR A 451 10.96 -36.74 15.19
C THR A 451 12.29 -37.47 15.25
N SER A 452 13.36 -36.93 14.66
CA SER A 452 14.73 -37.48 14.75
C SER A 452 15.28 -37.49 16.17
N GLU A 453 15.04 -36.44 16.97
CA GLU A 453 15.42 -36.39 18.39
C GLU A 453 14.67 -37.45 19.23
N LEU A 454 13.38 -37.67 18.96
CA LEU A 454 12.60 -38.73 19.59
C LEU A 454 13.16 -40.12 19.25
N PHE A 455 13.56 -40.37 18.00
CA PHE A 455 14.21 -41.62 17.61
C PHE A 455 15.59 -41.81 18.27
N HIS A 456 16.33 -40.73 18.53
CA HIS A 456 17.61 -40.79 19.25
C HIS A 456 17.44 -41.05 20.76
N ILE A 457 16.35 -40.59 21.38
CA ILE A 457 16.02 -40.90 22.78
C ILE A 457 15.61 -42.37 22.92
N ASP A 458 14.82 -42.90 21.97
CA ASP A 458 14.44 -44.32 21.96
C ASP A 458 15.62 -45.25 21.67
N SER A 459 16.59 -44.82 20.85
CA SER A 459 17.85 -45.56 20.66
C SER A 459 18.71 -45.61 21.93
N ARG A 460 18.65 -44.59 22.80
CA ARG A 460 19.36 -44.59 24.10
C ARG A 460 18.62 -45.40 25.16
N LYS A 461 17.29 -45.47 25.12
CA LYS A 461 16.50 -46.36 25.99
C LYS A 461 16.63 -47.84 25.63
N ARG A 462 16.65 -48.19 24.33
CA ARG A 462 16.90 -49.58 23.89
C ARG A 462 18.27 -50.13 24.28
N SER A 463 19.24 -49.27 24.64
CA SER A 463 20.55 -49.69 25.15
C SER A 463 20.58 -49.92 26.67
N LEU A 464 19.56 -49.48 27.42
CA LEU A 464 19.48 -49.63 28.87
C LEU A 464 18.49 -50.73 29.30
N ASP A 465 17.54 -51.10 28.44
CA ASP A 465 16.54 -52.14 28.72
C ASP A 465 17.04 -53.58 28.46
N THR A 466 18.32 -53.80 28.12
CA THR A 466 18.89 -55.16 27.95
C THR A 466 19.35 -55.80 29.27
N TYR A 467 19.02 -55.22 30.43
CA TYR A 467 19.50 -55.74 31.74
C TYR A 467 18.42 -56.00 32.79
N LEU A 468 17.12 -55.90 32.47
CA LEU A 468 16.05 -56.22 33.42
C LEU A 468 14.94 -57.03 32.74
N GLU A 469 15.23 -58.29 32.45
CA GLU A 469 14.21 -59.32 32.24
C GLU A 469 14.06 -60.18 33.51
N HIS A 470 12.81 -60.26 33.98
CA HIS A 470 12.12 -61.21 34.89
C HIS A 470 11.33 -60.36 35.92
N GLU A 471 10.00 -60.40 36.01
CA GLU A 471 9.08 -61.54 36.07
C GLU A 471 7.64 -61.18 35.61
N ASP A 472 6.84 -62.22 35.34
CA ASP A 472 5.45 -62.24 34.90
C ASP A 472 4.48 -61.38 35.73
N ASP A 473 3.45 -60.80 35.08
CA ASP A 473 2.08 -61.21 35.39
C ASP A 473 1.03 -60.77 34.36
N ASP A 474 0.05 -61.65 34.25
CA ASP A 474 -1.10 -61.77 33.35
C ASP A 474 -2.19 -60.72 33.60
N ALA A 475 -2.83 -60.19 32.54
CA ALA A 475 -4.24 -59.77 32.54
C ALA A 475 -4.68 -59.16 31.18
N CYS A 476 -5.40 -59.96 30.40
CA CYS A 476 -6.22 -59.55 29.27
C CYS A 476 -7.41 -58.65 29.69
N TRP A 477 -7.66 -57.53 29.00
CA TRP A 477 -9.03 -57.01 28.79
C TRP A 477 -9.18 -56.31 27.43
N LEU A 478 -9.98 -56.94 26.57
CA LEU A 478 -10.51 -56.43 25.31
C LEU A 478 -11.67 -55.45 25.59
N GLY A 479 -11.70 -54.31 24.88
CA GLY A 479 -12.83 -53.38 24.82
C GLY A 479 -13.04 -52.85 23.39
N PRO A 480 -14.29 -52.79 22.87
CA PRO A 480 -14.58 -52.70 21.44
C PRO A 480 -14.57 -51.25 20.88
N PRO A 481 -14.44 -51.07 19.55
CA PRO A 481 -14.32 -49.75 18.92
C PRO A 481 -15.70 -49.11 18.68
N PRO A 482 -15.85 -47.78 18.75
CA PRO A 482 -17.07 -47.15 18.31
C PRO A 482 -17.13 -47.02 16.78
N LYS A 483 -18.30 -47.42 16.30
CA LYS A 483 -18.82 -47.60 14.95
C LYS A 483 -18.75 -46.35 14.05
N ARG A 484 -18.54 -46.61 12.75
CA ARG A 484 -18.79 -45.72 11.61
C ARG A 484 -20.27 -45.30 11.59
N GLY A 485 -20.52 -43.99 11.47
CA GLY A 485 -21.82 -43.40 11.15
C GLY A 485 -21.75 -42.67 9.81
N ALA A 486 -22.73 -42.90 8.94
CA ALA A 486 -22.75 -42.52 7.54
C ALA A 486 -23.01 -41.03 7.28
N THR A 487 -22.55 -40.61 6.10
CA THR A 487 -22.76 -39.38 5.35
C THR A 487 -24.18 -38.80 5.44
N HIS A 488 -24.27 -37.53 5.83
CA HIS A 488 -25.39 -36.65 5.50
C HIS A 488 -24.85 -35.49 4.66
N LEU A 489 -25.38 -35.36 3.44
CA LEU A 489 -25.15 -34.26 2.51
C LEU A 489 -25.36 -32.92 3.23
N GLN A 490 -24.33 -32.08 3.27
CA GLN A 490 -24.43 -30.71 3.73
C GLN A 490 -24.10 -29.76 2.58
N VAL A 491 -25.15 -29.06 2.16
CA VAL A 491 -25.15 -27.95 1.22
C VAL A 491 -24.07 -26.93 1.61
N GLN A 492 -23.28 -26.57 0.62
CA GLN A 492 -22.15 -25.64 0.66
C GLN A 492 -22.63 -24.23 1.06
N ARG A 493 -22.65 -23.92 2.37
CA ARG A 493 -22.70 -22.55 2.88
C ARG A 493 -21.29 -22.14 3.27
N GLN A 494 -20.78 -21.12 2.57
CA GLN A 494 -19.58 -20.39 2.96
C GLN A 494 -19.82 -19.80 4.36
N ASN A 495 -19.13 -20.32 5.39
CA ASN A 495 -19.21 -19.73 6.72
C ASN A 495 -18.29 -18.50 6.76
N PRO A 496 -18.75 -17.34 7.25
CA PRO A 496 -17.93 -16.15 7.38
C PRO A 496 -16.93 -16.28 8.54
N ILE A 497 -15.78 -15.61 8.43
CA ILE A 497 -14.70 -15.52 9.43
C ILE A 497 -15.22 -15.16 10.85
N SER A 498 -16.36 -14.47 10.93
CA SER A 498 -17.04 -14.16 12.20
C SER A 498 -17.43 -15.40 13.01
N HIS A 499 -17.80 -16.52 12.36
CA HIS A 499 -18.14 -17.76 13.06
C HIS A 499 -16.89 -18.51 13.57
N LEU A 500 -15.75 -18.35 12.91
CA LEU A 500 -14.47 -18.85 13.39
C LEU A 500 -14.07 -18.15 14.70
N PHE A 501 -14.29 -16.84 14.80
CA PHE A 501 -13.98 -16.07 16.02
C PHE A 501 -14.72 -16.57 17.27
N GLU A 502 -16.02 -16.88 17.18
CA GLU A 502 -16.77 -17.43 18.32
C GLU A 502 -16.34 -18.85 18.68
N GLN A 503 -15.95 -19.65 17.69
CA GLN A 503 -15.48 -21.02 17.91
C GLN A 503 -14.05 -21.06 18.47
N GLU A 504 -13.20 -20.10 18.10
CA GLU A 504 -11.81 -20.00 18.56
C GLU A 504 -11.70 -19.35 19.93
N ARG A 505 -12.59 -18.38 20.27
CA ARG A 505 -12.78 -17.89 21.65
C ARG A 505 -13.23 -19.00 22.60
N ARG A 506 -13.92 -20.02 22.08
CA ARG A 506 -14.34 -21.21 22.83
C ARG A 506 -13.25 -22.29 22.90
N ARG A 507 -12.40 -22.43 21.86
CA ARG A 507 -11.27 -23.39 21.84
C ARG A 507 -10.06 -22.92 22.65
N HIS A 508 -9.77 -21.62 22.63
CA HIS A 508 -8.75 -20.98 23.44
C HIS A 508 -9.46 -20.28 24.60
N GLY A 509 -9.94 -21.06 25.55
CA GLY A 509 -10.67 -20.55 26.71
C GLY A 509 -9.91 -19.40 27.35
N VAL A 510 -10.57 -18.23 27.44
CA VAL A 510 -10.17 -17.02 28.20
C VAL A 510 -8.66 -16.95 28.47
N MET A 511 -7.84 -16.91 27.42
CA MET A 511 -6.45 -16.52 27.60
C MET A 511 -6.47 -15.03 27.88
N ALA A 512 -6.07 -14.67 29.10
CA ALA A 512 -5.94 -13.29 29.54
C ALA A 512 -5.13 -12.48 28.52
N ASN A 513 -5.31 -11.15 28.52
CA ASN A 513 -4.54 -10.21 27.69
C ASN A 513 -3.00 -10.29 27.92
N ASP A 514 -2.54 -11.14 28.86
CA ASP A 514 -1.15 -11.34 29.28
C ASP A 514 -0.59 -12.73 28.92
N ALA A 515 -1.09 -13.37 27.85
CA ALA A 515 -0.49 -14.63 27.39
C ALA A 515 0.90 -14.39 26.80
N PHE A 516 1.95 -14.78 27.51
CA PHE A 516 3.32 -14.74 26.99
C PHE A 516 3.46 -15.73 25.82
N GLU A 517 3.51 -15.22 24.59
CA GLU A 517 3.92 -15.98 23.41
C GLU A 517 5.43 -15.91 23.27
N LEU A 518 6.10 -17.06 23.33
CA LEU A 518 7.54 -17.14 23.05
C LEU A 518 7.77 -17.18 21.53
N LEU A 519 7.76 -16.00 20.89
CA LEU A 519 7.97 -15.91 19.45
C LEU A 519 9.43 -16.22 19.09
N SER A 520 9.65 -17.20 18.20
CA SER A 520 10.99 -17.53 17.74
C SER A 520 11.64 -16.33 17.03
N PRO A 521 12.95 -16.08 17.21
CA PRO A 521 13.66 -14.99 16.52
C PRO A 521 13.51 -14.97 15.00
N GLU A 522 13.23 -16.13 14.39
CA GLU A 522 12.99 -16.25 12.95
C GLU A 522 11.69 -15.57 12.49
N PHE A 523 10.71 -15.43 13.38
CA PHE A 523 9.39 -14.84 13.13
C PHE A 523 9.31 -13.34 13.51
N THR A 524 10.32 -12.81 14.21
CA THR A 524 10.36 -11.41 14.59
C THR A 524 10.69 -10.50 13.40
N VAL A 525 10.56 -9.19 13.58
CA VAL A 525 10.89 -8.18 12.55
C VAL A 525 12.33 -8.22 12.03
N THR A 526 13.26 -8.86 12.75
CA THR A 526 14.65 -9.08 12.33
C THR A 526 14.86 -10.42 11.61
N GLY A 527 13.97 -11.38 11.84
CA GLY A 527 14.00 -12.74 11.31
C GLY A 527 13.64 -12.87 9.82
N ARG A 528 13.97 -14.01 9.22
CA ARG A 528 13.76 -14.28 7.78
C ARG A 528 12.36 -14.78 7.42
N LEU A 529 11.55 -15.17 8.41
CA LEU A 529 10.17 -15.63 8.24
C LEU A 529 9.14 -14.50 8.44
N HIS A 530 9.62 -13.28 8.69
CA HIS A 530 8.82 -12.06 8.68
C HIS A 530 8.87 -11.41 7.28
N TRP A 531 7.82 -10.69 6.90
CA TRP A 531 7.72 -10.05 5.58
C TRP A 531 8.83 -9.03 5.33
N LEU A 532 9.30 -8.31 6.35
CA LEU A 532 10.50 -7.45 6.24
C LEU A 532 11.77 -8.25 5.92
N GLY A 533 11.90 -9.47 6.44
CA GLY A 533 13.00 -10.38 6.11
C GLY A 533 12.95 -10.81 4.65
N VAL A 534 11.77 -11.15 4.14
CA VAL A 534 11.54 -11.46 2.71
C VAL A 534 11.91 -10.26 1.83
N MET A 535 11.40 -9.07 2.15
CA MET A 535 11.66 -7.85 1.38
C MET A 535 13.15 -7.48 1.36
N ARG A 536 13.85 -7.65 2.48
CA ARG A 536 15.30 -7.46 2.59
C ARG A 536 16.05 -8.43 1.66
N ASP A 537 15.73 -9.72 1.73
CA ASP A 537 16.42 -10.75 0.95
C ASP A 537 16.18 -10.58 -0.56
N TRP A 538 15.01 -10.06 -0.95
CA TRP A 538 14.65 -9.76 -2.34
C TRP A 538 15.14 -8.41 -2.84
N LYS A 539 15.83 -7.60 -2.01
CA LYS A 539 16.22 -6.22 -2.34
C LYS A 539 15.04 -5.41 -2.88
N TRP A 540 13.92 -5.49 -2.17
CA TRP A 540 12.62 -4.96 -2.59
C TRP A 540 12.64 -3.49 -3.07
N GLU A 541 13.46 -2.66 -2.43
CA GLU A 541 13.51 -1.22 -2.70
C GLU A 541 14.24 -0.87 -4.01
N GLY A 542 14.82 -1.87 -4.69
CA GLY A 542 15.65 -1.66 -5.88
C GLY A 542 17.00 -1.03 -5.54
N GLN A 543 17.96 -1.15 -6.47
CA GLN A 543 19.12 -0.26 -6.53
C GLN A 543 18.85 0.80 -7.59
#